data_AF-A0A3P0MRV4-F1
#
_entry.id   AF-A0A3P0MRV4-F1
#
_cell.length_a   1.000
_cell.length_b   1.000
_cell.length_c   1.000
_cell.angle_alpha   90.00
_cell.angle_beta   90.00
_cell.angle_gamma   90.00
#
_symmetry.space_group_name_H-M   'P 1'
#
loop_
_entity.id
_entity.type
_entity.pdbx_description
1 polymer ?
#
loop_
_entity_poly.entity_id
_entity_poly.type
_entity_poly.pdbx_seq_one_letter_code
_entity_poly.pdbx_strand_id
1 'polypeptide(L)'
;MMSHPFAIRLPSPCGTAVRRTYRAFSAVVLIAAATASAAQMPPAPRAAADPAGVAPPPPPPPALSPVAPGGDVAPDALVSGTLSRLTINPEGAVDGFVLADGTLVHLPPHLGTQLIAFARPGERVTVAGIRRFGDDIHARVVRNDGTGASLSDQPPPLSAPMPPALRGVNLARLSVSGVVRRVTRAPRGEPDGVMLDNGAIVKLTVPAAQQFGGLLVPGARVAAVGYGTRNAYGEALQATAFGSPGHVVNLYDDVAR
;
A
#
# COMPACT_ATOMS: atom_id res chain seq x y z
N MET A 1 -25.39 52.61 41.86
CA MET A 1 -25.22 51.14 42.02
C MET A 1 -24.70 50.62 40.69
N MET A 2 -23.40 50.74 40.42
CA MET A 2 -22.37 49.72 40.70
C MET A 2 -22.74 48.36 40.10
N SER A 3 -22.10 47.97 39.01
CA SER A 3 -21.18 46.81 38.97
C SER A 3 -20.70 46.54 37.54
N HIS A 4 -19.39 46.60 37.33
CA HIS A 4 -18.69 46.15 36.13
C HIS A 4 -18.58 44.62 36.12
N PRO A 5 -18.56 43.94 34.97
CA PRO A 5 -17.95 42.63 34.87
C PRO A 5 -16.49 42.76 34.43
N PHE A 6 -15.64 42.45 35.41
CA PHE A 6 -14.26 41.98 35.38
C PHE A 6 -13.74 41.42 34.04
N ALA A 7 -12.66 42.03 33.55
CA ALA A 7 -11.74 41.42 32.59
C ALA A 7 -10.83 40.43 33.35
N ILE A 8 -10.95 39.14 33.07
CA ILE A 8 -10.01 38.11 33.57
C ILE A 8 -9.01 37.83 32.47
N ARG A 9 -7.84 38.47 32.58
CA ARG A 9 -6.64 38.15 31.81
C ARG A 9 -5.83 37.16 32.64
N LEU A 10 -5.68 35.93 32.18
CA LEU A 10 -4.78 34.95 32.79
C LEU A 10 -3.77 34.42 31.76
N PRO A 11 -2.54 34.10 32.24
CA PRO A 11 -1.31 34.18 31.45
C PRO A 11 -1.03 32.95 30.59
N SER A 12 -0.32 33.18 29.49
CA SER A 12 0.28 32.17 28.63
C SER A 12 1.34 31.36 29.40
N PRO A 13 1.32 30.02 29.38
CA PRO A 13 2.46 29.24 29.85
C PRO A 13 3.58 29.29 28.81
N CYS A 14 4.67 29.96 29.20
CA CYS A 14 5.97 29.93 28.55
C CYS A 14 6.57 28.52 28.72
N GLY A 15 6.50 27.71 27.66
CA GLY A 15 7.14 26.40 27.59
C GLY A 15 8.55 26.52 27.03
N THR A 16 9.52 26.52 27.93
CA THR A 16 10.96 26.50 27.69
C THR A 16 11.45 25.32 26.85
N ALA A 17 12.37 25.66 25.96
CA ALA A 17 13.37 24.87 25.26
C ALA A 17 13.73 23.47 25.80
N VAL A 18 13.83 22.50 24.89
CA VAL A 18 14.88 21.46 24.96
C VAL A 18 15.46 21.25 23.56
N ARG A 19 16.56 21.96 23.27
CA ARG A 19 17.47 21.63 22.16
C ARG A 19 18.29 20.44 22.59
N ARG A 20 18.06 19.26 22.00
CA ARG A 20 18.93 18.09 22.20
C ARG A 20 19.99 18.05 21.11
N THR A 21 21.03 18.83 21.30
CA THR A 21 22.32 18.66 20.62
C THR A 21 23.01 17.43 21.19
N TYR A 22 23.18 16.37 20.40
CA TYR A 22 24.16 15.34 20.73
C TYR A 22 25.43 15.59 19.93
N ARG A 23 26.50 15.75 20.72
CA ARG A 23 27.85 16.08 20.31
C ARG A 23 28.51 14.92 19.58
N ALA A 24 29.32 15.30 18.61
CA ALA A 24 30.39 14.53 18.04
C ALA A 24 31.25 13.83 19.10
N PHE A 25 31.70 12.61 18.79
CA PHE A 25 32.90 12.02 19.37
C PHE A 25 33.82 11.56 18.24
N SER A 26 35.00 12.16 18.24
CA SER A 26 36.19 11.91 17.42
C SER A 26 36.71 10.47 17.67
N ALA A 27 37.10 9.73 16.62
CA ALA A 27 38.45 9.60 16.04
C ALA A 27 39.35 8.55 16.74
N VAL A 28 40.27 7.97 15.93
CA VAL A 28 41.48 7.17 16.29
C VAL A 28 41.18 5.63 16.38
N VAL A 29 41.86 4.67 15.72
CA VAL A 29 43.17 4.63 15.02
C VAL A 29 43.30 3.44 14.04
N LEU A 30 44.14 3.65 13.01
CA LEU A 30 45.00 2.76 12.21
C LEU A 30 45.16 1.28 12.62
N ILE A 31 45.07 0.34 11.65
CA ILE A 31 46.13 -0.66 11.35
C ILE A 31 46.13 -0.98 9.84
N ALA A 32 47.29 -0.82 9.22
CA ALA A 32 47.64 -1.28 7.87
C ALA A 32 48.09 -2.75 7.91
N ALA A 33 47.67 -3.56 6.94
CA ALA A 33 48.40 -4.76 6.53
C ALA A 33 48.08 -5.08 5.06
N ALA A 34 49.11 -4.95 4.23
CA ALA A 34 49.11 -5.34 2.84
C ALA A 34 49.34 -6.85 2.72
N THR A 35 48.53 -7.54 1.92
CA THR A 35 48.92 -8.80 1.30
C THR A 35 48.35 -8.84 -0.12
N ALA A 36 49.24 -8.70 -1.09
CA ALA A 36 48.97 -9.01 -2.48
C ALA A 36 48.94 -10.54 -2.65
N SER A 37 47.94 -11.06 -3.34
CA SER A 37 47.96 -12.45 -3.83
C SER A 37 47.34 -12.47 -5.22
N ALA A 38 48.20 -12.30 -6.21
CA ALA A 38 47.92 -12.65 -7.59
C ALA A 38 48.10 -14.16 -7.73
N ALA A 39 47.00 -14.92 -7.72
CA ALA A 39 47.02 -16.34 -8.02
C ALA A 39 46.93 -16.51 -9.55
N GLN A 40 48.01 -17.05 -10.09
CA GLN A 40 48.25 -17.34 -11.50
C GLN A 40 47.30 -18.43 -12.03
N MET A 41 46.93 -18.26 -13.29
CA MET A 41 46.10 -19.17 -14.09
C MET A 41 46.92 -20.43 -14.47
N PRO A 42 46.44 -21.66 -14.25
CA PRO A 42 47.08 -22.86 -14.77
C PRO A 42 46.76 -23.06 -16.27
N PRO A 43 47.70 -23.60 -17.08
CA PRO A 43 47.47 -23.89 -18.49
C PRO A 43 46.69 -25.20 -18.70
N ALA A 44 45.92 -25.24 -19.79
CA ALA A 44 45.13 -26.38 -20.22
C ALA A 44 45.99 -27.54 -20.78
N PRO A 45 45.69 -28.82 -20.50
CA PRO A 45 46.25 -29.95 -21.22
C PRO A 45 45.41 -30.30 -22.47
N ARG A 46 46.10 -30.53 -23.60
CA ARG A 46 45.54 -31.12 -24.82
C ARG A 46 45.45 -32.64 -24.71
N ALA A 47 44.42 -33.15 -25.38
CA ALA A 47 43.96 -34.53 -25.61
C ALA A 47 45.01 -35.63 -25.81
N ALA A 48 44.69 -36.86 -25.38
CA ALA A 48 44.67 -38.07 -26.23
C ALA A 48 44.10 -39.31 -25.51
N ALA A 49 43.28 -40.07 -26.27
CA ALA A 49 43.06 -41.52 -26.27
C ALA A 49 42.13 -42.18 -25.21
N ASP A 50 40.97 -42.66 -25.70
CA ASP A 50 40.18 -43.78 -25.17
C ASP A 50 40.91 -45.14 -25.40
N PRO A 51 40.57 -46.21 -24.65
CA PRO A 51 39.56 -47.14 -25.20
C PRO A 51 38.59 -47.77 -24.17
N ALA A 52 37.42 -48.11 -24.71
CA ALA A 52 36.56 -49.25 -24.36
C ALA A 52 35.81 -49.30 -23.01
N GLY A 53 34.51 -49.01 -23.08
CA GLY A 53 33.49 -49.98 -22.66
C GLY A 53 32.74 -49.70 -21.37
N VAL A 54 31.67 -48.89 -21.40
CA VAL A 54 30.50 -48.99 -20.49
C VAL A 54 29.26 -48.48 -21.25
N ALA A 55 28.12 -49.15 -21.03
CA ALA A 55 26.83 -48.98 -21.70
C ALA A 55 26.28 -47.53 -21.77
N PRO A 56 25.42 -47.19 -22.76
CA PRO A 56 24.79 -45.87 -22.82
C PRO A 56 23.85 -45.66 -21.62
N PRO A 57 23.81 -44.45 -21.03
CA PRO A 57 22.86 -44.12 -19.97
C PRO A 57 21.41 -44.10 -20.51
N PRO A 58 20.40 -44.34 -19.66
CA PRO A 58 19.00 -44.25 -20.08
C PRO A 58 18.65 -42.83 -20.57
N PRO A 59 17.68 -42.69 -21.50
CA PRO A 59 17.28 -41.38 -21.98
C PRO A 59 16.74 -40.52 -20.83
N PRO A 60 16.98 -39.18 -20.84
CA PRO A 60 16.38 -38.28 -19.87
C PRO A 60 14.84 -38.36 -19.97
N PRO A 61 14.11 -38.19 -18.85
CA PRO A 61 12.66 -38.07 -18.90
C PRO A 61 12.29 -36.90 -19.83
N PRO A 62 11.18 -37.01 -20.59
CA PRO A 62 10.76 -35.95 -21.48
C PRO A 62 10.61 -34.65 -20.69
N ALA A 63 11.28 -33.61 -21.15
CA ALA A 63 11.09 -32.27 -20.63
C ALA A 63 9.58 -31.97 -20.71
N LEU A 64 8.96 -31.78 -19.55
CA LEU A 64 7.62 -31.22 -19.48
C LEU A 64 7.70 -29.83 -20.09
N SER A 65 7.34 -29.71 -21.36
CA SER A 65 7.03 -28.43 -21.98
C SER A 65 6.07 -27.71 -21.04
N PRO A 66 6.35 -26.46 -20.62
CA PRO A 66 5.36 -25.70 -19.88
C PRO A 66 4.12 -25.56 -20.77
N VAL A 67 3.04 -26.24 -20.40
CA VAL A 67 1.71 -25.89 -20.83
C VAL A 67 1.53 -24.44 -20.42
N ALA A 68 1.51 -23.54 -21.40
CA ALA A 68 1.08 -22.18 -21.19
C ALA A 68 -0.45 -22.19 -21.02
N PRO A 69 -1.00 -21.75 -19.88
CA PRO A 69 -2.39 -21.33 -19.85
C PRO A 69 -2.42 -19.88 -20.32
N GLY A 70 -3.01 -19.68 -21.49
CA GLY A 70 -3.42 -18.36 -21.96
C GLY A 70 -4.31 -17.68 -20.92
N GLY A 71 -3.77 -16.64 -20.34
CA GLY A 71 -4.42 -15.59 -19.57
C GLY A 71 -3.36 -14.51 -19.48
N ASP A 72 -3.74 -13.24 -19.58
CA ASP A 72 -2.80 -12.16 -19.26
C ASP A 72 -2.29 -12.37 -17.83
N VAL A 73 -1.13 -13.02 -17.70
CA VAL A 73 -0.47 -13.26 -16.43
C VAL A 73 0.10 -11.90 -16.05
N ALA A 74 -0.72 -11.13 -15.36
CA ALA A 74 -0.28 -9.95 -14.64
C ALA A 74 1.00 -10.32 -13.87
N PRO A 75 2.11 -9.59 -14.08
CA PRO A 75 3.42 -10.08 -13.68
C PRO A 75 3.50 -10.21 -12.16
N ASP A 76 4.07 -11.32 -11.71
CA ASP A 76 4.41 -11.52 -10.30
C ASP A 76 5.33 -10.37 -9.85
N ALA A 77 4.95 -9.74 -8.75
CA ALA A 77 5.61 -8.59 -8.16
C ALA A 77 6.34 -9.02 -6.89
N LEU A 78 7.59 -8.59 -6.75
CA LEU A 78 8.28 -8.56 -5.46
C LEU A 78 8.77 -7.14 -5.21
N VAL A 79 8.24 -6.48 -4.18
CA VAL A 79 8.55 -5.09 -3.84
C VAL A 79 8.85 -4.97 -2.35
N SER A 80 9.94 -4.28 -2.00
CA SER A 80 10.29 -4.00 -0.61
C SER A 80 10.30 -2.50 -0.37
N GLY A 81 9.77 -2.07 0.77
CA GLY A 81 9.72 -0.67 1.15
C GLY A 81 9.31 -0.46 2.59
N THR A 82 9.31 0.79 3.04
CA THR A 82 8.79 1.16 4.36
C THR A 82 7.29 1.38 4.26
N LEU A 83 6.49 0.73 5.11
CA LEU A 83 5.06 0.97 5.22
C LEU A 83 4.86 2.41 5.71
N SER A 84 4.29 3.27 4.88
CA SER A 84 4.08 4.67 5.23
C SER A 84 2.72 4.91 5.90
N ARG A 85 1.68 4.23 5.42
CA ARG A 85 0.31 4.37 5.94
C ARG A 85 -0.55 3.17 5.58
N LEU A 86 -1.50 2.83 6.44
CA LEU A 86 -2.58 1.89 6.12
C LEU A 86 -3.65 2.54 5.24
N THR A 87 -4.37 1.75 4.46
CA THR A 87 -5.59 2.18 3.76
C THR A 87 -6.80 1.47 4.37
N ILE A 88 -7.96 2.13 4.29
CA ILE A 88 -9.22 1.55 4.75
C ILE A 88 -10.29 1.68 3.67
N ASN A 89 -11.25 0.77 3.71
CA ASN A 89 -12.48 0.87 2.93
C ASN A 89 -13.52 1.77 3.64
N PRO A 90 -14.60 2.20 2.96
CA PRO A 90 -15.65 3.01 3.57
C PRO A 90 -16.27 2.40 4.83
N GLU A 91 -16.28 1.07 4.94
CA GLU A 91 -16.76 0.33 6.11
C GLU A 91 -15.79 0.37 7.31
N GLY A 92 -14.60 0.96 7.15
CA GLY A 92 -13.60 1.15 8.21
C GLY A 92 -12.63 -0.01 8.39
N ALA A 93 -12.72 -1.06 7.58
CA ALA A 93 -11.78 -2.18 7.58
C ALA A 93 -10.51 -1.82 6.80
N VAL A 94 -9.36 -2.27 7.29
CA VAL A 94 -8.10 -2.11 6.59
C VAL A 94 -8.10 -2.99 5.35
N ASP A 95 -7.85 -2.40 4.19
CA ASP A 95 -7.89 -3.06 2.87
C ASP A 95 -6.55 -3.00 2.13
N GLY A 96 -5.53 -2.44 2.76
CA GLY A 96 -4.26 -2.19 2.10
C GLY A 96 -3.31 -1.32 2.92
N PHE A 97 -2.23 -0.93 2.26
CA PHE A 97 -1.28 0.06 2.76
C PHE A 97 -0.52 0.70 1.61
N VAL A 98 0.17 1.78 1.93
CA VAL A 98 1.00 2.56 1.02
C VAL A 98 2.44 2.44 1.49
N LEU A 99 3.37 2.23 0.56
CA LEU A 99 4.81 2.28 0.84
C LEU A 99 5.32 3.73 0.80
N ALA A 100 6.52 3.98 1.32
CA ALA A 100 7.12 5.31 1.36
C ALA A 100 7.40 5.91 -0.03
N ASP A 101 7.55 5.07 -1.05
CA ASP A 101 7.71 5.47 -2.46
C ASP A 101 6.37 5.83 -3.14
N GLY A 102 5.24 5.58 -2.47
CA GLY A 102 3.89 5.84 -2.98
C GLY A 102 3.14 4.61 -3.49
N THR A 103 3.83 3.47 -3.65
CA THR A 103 3.26 2.20 -4.13
C THR A 103 2.05 1.83 -3.28
N LEU A 104 0.92 1.56 -3.92
CA LEU A 104 -0.30 1.10 -3.26
C LEU A 104 -0.35 -0.43 -3.26
N VAL A 105 -0.46 -0.99 -2.07
CA VAL A 105 -0.59 -2.43 -1.87
C VAL A 105 -1.99 -2.73 -1.35
N HIS A 106 -2.78 -3.42 -2.17
CA HIS A 106 -4.09 -3.92 -1.81
C HIS A 106 -3.99 -5.29 -1.16
N LEU A 107 -4.76 -5.48 -0.09
CA LEU A 107 -4.90 -6.75 0.59
C LEU A 107 -6.33 -7.29 0.42
N PRO A 108 -6.49 -8.61 0.39
CA PRO A 108 -7.78 -9.22 0.62
C PRO A 108 -8.39 -8.73 1.96
N PRO A 109 -9.71 -8.52 2.02
CA PRO A 109 -10.36 -7.94 3.20
C PRO A 109 -10.20 -8.78 4.47
N HIS A 110 -9.96 -10.09 4.35
CA HIS A 110 -9.75 -10.97 5.51
C HIS A 110 -8.35 -10.84 6.13
N LEU A 111 -7.38 -10.26 5.41
CA LEU A 111 -6.03 -10.00 5.92
C LEU A 111 -5.92 -8.65 6.64
N GLY A 112 -6.87 -7.74 6.46
CA GLY A 112 -6.84 -6.39 7.05
C GLY A 112 -6.61 -6.38 8.56
N THR A 113 -7.37 -7.19 9.30
CA THR A 113 -7.23 -7.29 10.76
C THR A 113 -5.89 -7.89 11.18
N GLN A 114 -5.38 -8.86 10.41
CA GLN A 114 -4.09 -9.49 10.69
C GLN A 114 -2.93 -8.52 10.42
N LEU A 115 -3.05 -7.70 9.37
CA LEU A 115 -2.05 -6.68 9.01
C LEU A 115 -1.82 -5.69 10.14
N ILE A 116 -2.88 -5.25 10.83
CA ILE A 116 -2.78 -4.29 11.95
C ILE A 116 -1.87 -4.82 13.08
N ALA A 117 -1.94 -6.11 13.38
CA ALA A 117 -1.09 -6.74 14.39
C ALA A 117 0.31 -7.09 13.85
N PHE A 118 0.43 -7.26 12.54
CA PHE A 118 1.61 -7.79 11.86
C PHE A 118 2.65 -6.71 11.50
N ALA A 119 2.22 -5.54 11.05
CA ALA A 119 3.11 -4.47 10.64
C ALA A 119 2.55 -3.08 10.96
N ARG A 120 3.43 -2.19 11.39
CA ARG A 120 3.08 -0.79 11.72
C ARG A 120 3.68 0.19 10.72
N PRO A 121 3.06 1.37 10.54
CA PRO A 121 3.70 2.45 9.80
C PRO A 121 5.10 2.76 10.36
N GLY A 122 6.08 2.87 9.46
CA GLY A 122 7.51 3.03 9.77
C GLY A 122 8.32 1.73 9.66
N GLU A 123 7.69 0.57 9.62
CA GLU A 123 8.37 -0.72 9.49
C GLU A 123 8.66 -1.08 8.03
N ARG A 124 9.74 -1.83 7.81
CA ARG A 124 10.12 -2.30 6.47
C ARG A 124 9.43 -3.62 6.17
N VAL A 125 8.77 -3.68 5.02
CA VAL A 125 8.04 -4.87 4.55
C VAL A 125 8.46 -5.25 3.14
N THR A 126 8.42 -6.55 2.85
CA THR A 126 8.59 -7.12 1.52
C THR A 126 7.26 -7.76 1.10
N VAL A 127 6.73 -7.34 -0.04
CA VAL A 127 5.44 -7.78 -0.58
C VAL A 127 5.68 -8.61 -1.83
N ALA A 128 5.18 -9.84 -1.81
CA ALA A 128 5.04 -10.68 -2.99
C ALA A 128 3.56 -10.71 -3.42
N GLY A 129 3.28 -10.49 -4.69
CA GLY A 129 1.91 -10.34 -5.16
C GLY A 129 1.82 -10.25 -6.67
N ILE A 130 0.71 -9.71 -7.14
CA ILE A 130 0.43 -9.52 -8.57
C ILE A 130 0.38 -8.02 -8.85
N ARG A 131 1.20 -7.52 -9.78
CA ARG A 131 1.07 -6.13 -10.24
C ARG A 131 -0.20 -6.00 -11.06
N ARG A 132 -1.01 -4.99 -10.79
CA ARG A 132 -2.19 -4.67 -11.60
C ARG A 132 -1.87 -3.53 -12.54
N PHE A 133 -2.23 -2.31 -12.16
CA PHE A 133 -2.11 -1.12 -13.00
C PHE A 133 -1.08 -0.18 -12.40
N GLY A 134 -0.06 0.18 -13.17
CA GLY A 134 1.01 1.05 -12.70
C GLY A 134 1.77 0.44 -11.52
N ASP A 135 1.71 1.12 -10.37
CA ASP A 135 2.32 0.75 -9.10
C ASP A 135 1.34 0.08 -8.11
N ASP A 136 0.13 -0.25 -8.55
CA ASP A 136 -0.84 -0.97 -7.71
C ASP A 136 -0.48 -2.48 -7.66
N ILE A 137 -0.35 -3.02 -6.44
CA ILE A 137 0.00 -4.42 -6.19
C ILE A 137 -1.09 -5.08 -5.35
N HIS A 138 -1.60 -6.22 -5.79
CA HIS A 138 -2.40 -7.09 -4.93
C HIS A 138 -1.46 -8.05 -4.20
N ALA A 139 -1.34 -7.89 -2.88
CA ALA A 139 -0.47 -8.72 -2.06
C ALA A 139 -1.04 -10.14 -1.94
N ARG A 140 -0.18 -11.12 -2.17
CA ARG A 140 -0.41 -12.53 -1.81
C ARG A 140 0.37 -12.90 -0.56
N VAL A 141 1.55 -12.33 -0.36
CA VAL A 141 2.36 -12.50 0.84
C VAL A 141 2.96 -11.16 1.23
N VAL A 142 2.89 -10.81 2.50
CA VAL A 142 3.56 -9.66 3.10
C VAL A 142 4.51 -10.18 4.17
N ARG A 143 5.80 -9.90 4.05
CA ARG A 143 6.82 -10.23 5.05
C ARG A 143 7.25 -8.97 5.77
N ASN A 144 7.31 -9.00 7.09
CA ASN A 144 7.89 -7.93 7.89
C ASN A 144 9.38 -8.21 8.04
N ASP A 145 10.22 -7.32 7.51
CA ASP A 145 11.66 -7.54 7.45
C ASP A 145 12.32 -7.40 8.83
N GLY A 146 11.69 -6.66 9.75
CA GLY A 146 12.19 -6.46 11.11
C GLY A 146 11.91 -7.66 12.03
N THR A 147 10.73 -8.27 11.92
CA THR A 147 10.34 -9.43 12.76
C THR A 147 10.61 -10.77 12.09
N GLY A 148 10.80 -10.79 10.76
CA GLY A 148 10.91 -12.01 9.96
C GLY A 148 9.57 -12.74 9.74
N ALA A 149 8.48 -12.28 10.36
CA ALA A 149 7.16 -12.88 10.20
C ALA A 149 6.63 -12.68 8.77
N SER A 150 5.77 -13.60 8.31
CA SER A 150 5.10 -13.51 7.02
C SER A 150 3.60 -13.71 7.16
N LEU A 151 2.83 -12.88 6.47
CA LEU A 151 1.39 -12.92 6.35
C LEU A 151 1.04 -13.35 4.92
N SER A 152 0.44 -14.53 4.76
CA SER A 152 0.04 -15.05 3.45
C SER A 152 -1.48 -14.97 3.31
N ASP A 153 -1.94 -14.65 2.10
CA ASP A 153 -3.30 -14.85 1.66
C ASP A 153 -3.56 -16.36 1.62
N GLN A 154 -4.31 -16.84 2.59
CA GLN A 154 -4.84 -18.18 2.62
C GLN A 154 -6.37 -18.05 2.59
N PRO A 155 -7.06 -18.86 1.77
CA PRO A 155 -8.52 -18.83 1.72
C PRO A 155 -9.10 -18.85 3.14
N PRO A 156 -9.98 -17.90 3.49
CA PRO A 156 -10.56 -17.88 4.81
C PRO A 156 -11.33 -19.18 5.05
N PRO A 157 -11.39 -19.68 6.30
CA PRO A 157 -12.25 -20.79 6.63
C PRO A 157 -13.69 -20.46 6.20
N LEU A 158 -14.39 -21.43 5.61
CA LEU A 158 -15.76 -21.26 5.14
C LEU A 158 -16.63 -20.75 6.29
N SER A 159 -16.90 -19.45 6.27
CA SER A 159 -17.69 -18.73 7.25
C SER A 159 -18.77 -17.97 6.50
N ALA A 160 -19.95 -17.84 7.10
CA ALA A 160 -21.03 -17.09 6.47
C ALA A 160 -20.55 -15.66 6.16
N PRO A 161 -20.68 -15.17 4.92
CA PRO A 161 -20.30 -13.81 4.60
C PRO A 161 -21.14 -12.83 5.43
N MET A 162 -20.51 -11.75 5.90
CA MET A 162 -21.22 -10.73 6.65
C MET A 162 -22.41 -10.20 5.84
N PRO A 163 -23.64 -10.23 6.39
CA PRO A 163 -24.84 -9.77 5.69
C PRO A 163 -24.67 -8.33 5.19
N PRO A 164 -25.10 -8.01 3.95
CA PRO A 164 -24.99 -6.65 3.41
C PRO A 164 -25.66 -5.59 4.28
N ALA A 165 -26.77 -5.93 4.94
CA ALA A 165 -27.47 -5.02 5.86
C ALA A 165 -26.62 -4.55 7.05
N LEU A 166 -25.59 -5.32 7.43
CA LEU A 166 -24.67 -4.95 8.49
C LEU A 166 -23.47 -4.13 7.97
N ARG A 167 -23.22 -4.14 6.65
CA ARG A 167 -22.19 -3.32 5.97
C ARG A 167 -22.70 -1.89 5.80
N GLY A 168 -22.92 -1.19 6.91
CA GLY A 168 -23.55 0.13 6.85
C GLY A 168 -23.94 0.72 8.19
N VAL A 169 -24.10 -0.11 9.22
CA VAL A 169 -24.69 0.26 10.52
C VAL A 169 -23.89 1.34 11.26
N ASN A 170 -22.61 1.51 10.92
CA ASN A 170 -21.72 2.49 11.58
C ASN A 170 -21.15 3.55 10.61
N LEU A 171 -21.75 3.71 9.42
CA LEU A 171 -21.28 4.72 8.47
C LEU A 171 -21.74 6.11 8.91
N ALA A 172 -20.80 7.01 9.14
CA ALA A 172 -21.06 8.41 9.38
C ALA A 172 -21.16 9.16 8.05
N ARG A 173 -21.97 10.22 8.02
CA ARG A 173 -21.91 11.19 6.91
C ARG A 173 -20.64 12.01 7.05
N LEU A 174 -19.74 11.90 6.09
CA LEU A 174 -18.44 12.56 6.07
C LEU A 174 -18.34 13.55 4.91
N SER A 175 -17.50 14.57 5.09
CA SER A 175 -17.12 15.53 4.06
C SER A 175 -15.62 15.66 4.07
N VAL A 176 -14.99 15.46 2.91
CA VAL A 176 -13.54 15.54 2.74
C VAL A 176 -13.21 16.44 1.57
N SER A 177 -12.10 17.15 1.66
CA SER A 177 -11.51 17.88 0.55
C SER A 177 -10.00 17.83 0.66
N GLY A 178 -9.32 17.86 -0.47
CA GLY A 178 -7.87 17.73 -0.51
C GLY A 178 -7.33 17.69 -1.93
N VAL A 179 -6.04 17.44 -2.04
CA VAL A 179 -5.37 17.24 -3.32
C VAL A 179 -5.34 15.74 -3.60
N VAL A 180 -5.73 15.35 -4.81
CA VAL A 180 -5.62 13.96 -5.25
C VAL A 180 -4.15 13.57 -5.26
N ARG A 181 -3.77 12.64 -4.40
CA ARG A 181 -2.42 12.06 -4.41
C ARG A 181 -2.32 10.94 -5.43
N ARG A 182 -3.37 10.11 -5.52
CA ARG A 182 -3.50 9.09 -6.57
C ARG A 182 -4.95 8.80 -6.91
N VAL A 183 -5.15 8.20 -8.07
CA VAL A 183 -6.43 7.63 -8.50
C VAL A 183 -6.47 6.16 -8.09
N THR A 184 -7.55 5.72 -7.46
CA THR A 184 -7.78 4.29 -7.19
C THR A 184 -8.51 3.66 -8.37
N ARG A 185 -8.33 2.36 -8.57
CA ARG A 185 -8.90 1.63 -9.71
C ARG A 185 -9.69 0.40 -9.29
N ALA A 186 -10.71 0.12 -10.09
CA ALA A 186 -11.43 -1.13 -10.08
C ALA A 186 -10.55 -2.28 -10.62
N PRO A 187 -10.95 -3.55 -10.43
CA PRO A 187 -10.14 -4.71 -10.85
C PRO A 187 -9.78 -4.78 -12.34
N ARG A 188 -10.53 -4.11 -13.23
CA ARG A 188 -10.22 -4.06 -14.67
C ARG A 188 -9.47 -2.77 -15.08
N GLY A 189 -9.08 -1.95 -14.10
CA GLY A 189 -8.25 -0.76 -14.31
C GLY A 189 -9.03 0.53 -14.49
N GLU A 190 -10.37 0.49 -14.47
CA GLU A 190 -11.18 1.70 -14.53
C GLU A 190 -11.00 2.53 -13.26
N PRO A 191 -10.97 3.87 -13.33
CA PRO A 191 -10.99 4.71 -12.15
C PRO A 191 -12.24 4.42 -11.29
N ASP A 192 -12.03 4.22 -9.98
CA ASP A 192 -13.10 3.95 -9.03
C ASP A 192 -13.06 4.88 -7.80
N GLY A 193 -12.21 5.91 -7.85
CA GLY A 193 -12.01 6.80 -6.71
C GLY A 193 -10.66 7.48 -6.70
N VAL A 194 -10.36 8.11 -5.57
CA VAL A 194 -9.11 8.83 -5.34
C VAL A 194 -8.62 8.63 -3.90
N MET A 195 -7.31 8.58 -3.72
CA MET A 195 -6.67 8.83 -2.42
C MET A 195 -6.16 10.27 -2.40
N LEU A 196 -6.54 11.00 -1.36
CA LEU A 196 -6.10 12.36 -1.12
C LEU A 196 -4.72 12.39 -0.45
N ASP A 197 -4.09 13.57 -0.46
CA ASP A 197 -2.81 13.89 0.18
C ASP A 197 -2.82 13.66 1.70
N ASN A 198 -3.95 13.96 2.34
CA ASN A 198 -4.17 13.64 3.75
C ASN A 198 -4.39 12.13 4.01
N GLY A 199 -4.39 11.29 2.98
CA GLY A 199 -4.60 9.84 3.01
C GLY A 199 -6.05 9.38 3.07
N ALA A 200 -7.02 10.30 2.96
CA ALA A 200 -8.43 9.93 2.88
C ALA A 200 -8.73 9.26 1.54
N ILE A 201 -9.57 8.23 1.55
CA ILE A 201 -9.99 7.50 0.35
C ILE A 201 -11.44 7.86 0.02
N VAL A 202 -11.65 8.36 -1.19
CA VAL A 202 -12.98 8.64 -1.72
C VAL A 202 -13.29 7.59 -2.78
N LYS A 203 -14.25 6.71 -2.49
CA LYS A 203 -14.75 5.72 -3.45
C LYS A 203 -15.91 6.28 -4.25
N LEU A 204 -15.90 5.99 -5.54
CA LEU A 204 -16.90 6.34 -6.54
C LEU A 204 -17.36 5.06 -7.23
N THR A 205 -18.58 5.05 -7.74
CA THR A 205 -18.94 4.02 -8.73
C THR A 205 -18.17 4.29 -10.01
N VAL A 206 -17.86 3.24 -10.79
CA VAL A 206 -17.15 3.40 -12.07
C VAL A 206 -17.85 4.41 -13.00
N PRO A 207 -19.20 4.40 -13.16
CA PRO A 207 -19.88 5.42 -13.95
C PRO A 207 -19.69 6.84 -13.41
N ALA A 208 -19.79 7.04 -12.09
CA ALA A 208 -19.56 8.35 -11.49
C ALA A 208 -18.11 8.82 -11.73
N ALA A 209 -17.12 7.95 -11.51
CA ALA A 209 -15.72 8.28 -11.73
C ALA A 209 -15.42 8.72 -13.17
N GLN A 210 -16.06 8.09 -14.17
CA GLN A 210 -15.91 8.45 -15.58
C GLN A 210 -16.44 9.86 -15.89
N GLN A 211 -17.48 10.32 -15.20
CA GLN A 211 -18.04 11.67 -15.38
C GLN A 211 -17.06 12.77 -14.91
N PHE A 212 -16.18 12.47 -13.94
CA PHE A 212 -15.25 13.43 -13.35
C PHE A 212 -13.79 13.19 -13.74
N GLY A 213 -13.52 12.63 -14.93
CA GLY A 213 -12.16 12.28 -15.37
C GLY A 213 -11.12 13.41 -15.23
N GLY A 214 -11.53 14.68 -15.43
CA GLY A 214 -10.65 15.85 -15.25
C GLY A 214 -10.28 16.17 -13.79
N LEU A 215 -11.01 15.61 -12.81
CA LEU A 215 -10.72 15.72 -11.38
C LEU A 215 -10.05 14.46 -10.82
N LEU A 216 -10.16 13.32 -11.51
CA LEU A 216 -9.49 12.06 -11.15
C LEU A 216 -8.09 12.02 -11.75
N VAL A 217 -7.25 12.99 -11.39
CA VAL A 217 -5.84 13.05 -11.78
C VAL A 217 -4.99 13.50 -10.59
N PRO A 218 -3.77 12.95 -10.40
CA PRO A 218 -2.88 13.42 -9.35
C PRO A 218 -2.64 14.93 -9.45
N GLY A 219 -2.72 15.63 -8.32
CA GLY A 219 -2.58 17.09 -8.22
C GLY A 219 -3.89 17.88 -8.33
N ALA A 220 -5.00 17.28 -8.79
CA ALA A 220 -6.29 17.96 -8.80
C ALA A 220 -6.81 18.21 -7.37
N ARG A 221 -7.48 19.34 -7.15
CA ARG A 221 -8.21 19.60 -5.90
C ARG A 221 -9.64 19.11 -6.04
N VAL A 222 -10.07 18.30 -5.08
CA VAL A 222 -11.42 17.71 -5.07
C VAL A 222 -12.06 17.85 -3.70
N ALA A 223 -13.39 17.78 -3.69
CA ALA A 223 -14.21 17.67 -2.51
C ALA A 223 -15.26 16.58 -2.73
N ALA A 224 -15.58 15.85 -1.66
CA ALA A 224 -16.53 14.78 -1.69
C ALA A 224 -17.34 14.75 -0.40
N VAL A 225 -18.62 14.40 -0.52
CA VAL A 225 -19.52 14.15 0.61
C VAL A 225 -20.12 12.78 0.42
N GLY A 226 -20.28 12.04 1.49
CA GLY A 226 -20.86 10.71 1.42
C GLY A 226 -20.90 10.01 2.77
N TYR A 227 -20.98 8.68 2.72
CA TYR A 227 -21.06 7.84 3.91
C TYR A 227 -19.82 6.98 4.03
N GLY A 228 -19.27 6.91 5.23
CA GLY A 228 -17.97 6.31 5.44
C GLY A 228 -17.58 6.20 6.90
N THR A 229 -16.31 5.89 7.12
CA THR A 229 -15.75 5.70 8.44
C THR A 229 -14.47 6.52 8.59
N ARG A 230 -14.30 7.11 9.77
CA ARG A 230 -13.04 7.71 10.22
C ARG A 230 -12.62 7.01 11.50
N ASN A 231 -11.46 6.37 11.48
CA ASN A 231 -10.91 5.65 12.64
C ASN A 231 -9.39 5.87 12.76
N ALA A 232 -8.74 5.13 13.66
CA ALA A 232 -7.30 5.25 13.91
C ALA A 232 -6.42 4.87 12.70
N TYR A 233 -6.96 4.14 11.72
CA TYR A 233 -6.21 3.66 10.56
C TYR A 233 -6.39 4.55 9.33
N GLY A 234 -7.44 5.37 9.29
CA GLY A 234 -7.64 6.32 8.20
C GLY A 234 -9.05 6.89 8.14
N GLU A 235 -9.35 7.49 7.00
CA GLU A 235 -10.66 8.01 6.65
C GLU A 235 -11.02 7.54 5.24
N ALA A 236 -12.21 6.95 5.09
CA ALA A 236 -12.71 6.55 3.78
C ALA A 236 -14.22 6.75 3.71
N LEU A 237 -14.71 7.13 2.53
CA LEU A 237 -16.15 7.27 2.28
C LEU A 237 -16.52 6.86 0.87
N GLN A 238 -17.72 6.32 0.73
CA GLN A 238 -18.40 6.20 -0.55
C GLN A 238 -19.08 7.53 -0.85
N ALA A 239 -18.67 8.20 -1.93
CA ALA A 239 -19.20 9.50 -2.27
C ALA A 239 -20.65 9.39 -2.75
N THR A 240 -21.49 10.29 -2.23
CA THR A 240 -22.82 10.62 -2.76
C THR A 240 -22.81 11.95 -3.49
N ALA A 241 -21.81 12.79 -3.26
CA ALA A 241 -21.50 13.98 -4.02
C ALA A 241 -19.99 14.10 -4.25
N PHE A 242 -19.58 14.56 -5.42
CA PHE A 242 -18.18 14.74 -5.79
C PHE A 242 -17.99 15.95 -6.69
N GLY A 243 -16.84 16.59 -6.64
CA GLY A 243 -16.52 17.72 -7.50
C GLY A 243 -15.31 18.51 -7.03
N SER A 244 -15.21 19.76 -7.48
CA SER A 244 -14.17 20.67 -7.02
C SER A 244 -14.58 21.32 -5.68
N PRO A 245 -13.64 21.79 -4.85
CA PRO A 245 -13.98 22.48 -3.60
C PRO A 245 -14.92 23.67 -3.87
N GLY A 246 -16.07 23.69 -3.19
CA GLY A 246 -17.13 24.70 -3.41
C GLY A 246 -18.14 24.36 -4.51
N HIS A 247 -17.87 23.36 -5.34
CA HIS A 247 -18.75 22.89 -6.42
C HIS A 247 -18.80 21.36 -6.45
N VAL A 248 -19.51 20.78 -5.48
CA VAL A 248 -19.81 19.34 -5.44
C VAL A 248 -21.18 19.09 -6.04
N VAL A 249 -21.30 18.03 -6.84
CA VAL A 249 -22.54 17.62 -7.50
C VAL A 249 -22.99 16.27 -6.93
N ASN A 250 -24.28 16.11 -6.65
CA ASN A 250 -24.83 14.83 -6.23
C ASN A 250 -24.75 13.80 -7.36
N LEU A 251 -24.26 12.61 -7.03
CA LEU A 251 -23.97 11.55 -7.99
C LEU A 251 -25.19 10.71 -8.36
N TYR A 252 -26.25 10.74 -7.53
CA TYR A 252 -27.38 9.81 -7.63
C TYR A 252 -28.74 10.50 -7.71
N ASP A 253 -28.79 11.84 -7.72
CA ASP A 253 -30.07 12.56 -7.81
C ASP A 253 -30.75 12.40 -9.19
N ASP A 254 -30.00 11.95 -10.20
CA ASP A 254 -30.53 11.70 -11.56
C ASP A 254 -31.31 10.37 -11.70
N VAL A 255 -31.36 9.52 -10.67
CA VAL A 255 -32.09 8.23 -10.72
C VAL A 255 -33.59 8.39 -10.40
N ALA A 256 -34.03 9.58 -9.98
CA ALA A 256 -35.40 9.86 -9.58
C ALA A 256 -36.23 10.67 -10.60
N ARG A 257 -35.80 10.79 -11.87
CA ARG A 257 -36.57 11.47 -12.93
C ARG A 257 -36.92 10.55 -14.10
#